data_AF-E6X4Y9-F1
#
_entry.id   AF-E6X4Y9-F1
#
_cell.length_a   1.000
_cell.length_b   1.000
_cell.length_c   1.000
_cell.angle_alpha   90.00
_cell.angle_beta   90.00
_cell.angle_gamma   90.00
#
_symmetry.space_group_name_H-M   'P 1'
#
loop_
_entity.id
_entity.type
_entity.pdbx_description
1 polymer ?
#
loop_
_entity_poly.entity_id
_entity_poly.type
_entity_poly.pdbx_seq_one_letter_code
_entity_poly.pdbx_strand_id
1 'polypeptide(L)'
;MKYIFIILLFLFISCNGQKNNTDTIKNSEEKQSPTTIDGQNRLEKELHYIKQRNSNVDYFKNKEINDKIGHQMNDSILALEKLLKNILSTTRIPNLTKNGQINLQTFYPEMGFGMLDGLWVEKEETMLLCISDYIFYDFFPEYKFENLSPSQLENIFSAAFAAGHVITSIHSYKIDTLENNQAYGMISIDGQDIGPFKPNTLYALTTIENNIYLISKSINQELKGLEKCTAIWNNVDSASEDEAWKNYCKCYHKEFEQHEQAQQLKREIDKMLALIVK
;
A
#
# COMPACT_ATOMS: atom_id res chain seq x y z
N MET A 1 13.81 37.41 -23.75
CA MET A 1 14.58 36.81 -22.64
C MET A 1 13.59 35.88 -21.92
N LYS A 2 13.36 34.61 -22.28
CA LYS A 2 14.23 33.41 -22.40
C LYS A 2 15.14 33.22 -21.20
N TYR A 3 14.69 32.49 -20.17
CA TYR A 3 15.43 31.51 -19.34
C TYR A 3 14.41 30.57 -18.65
N ILE A 4 14.19 29.36 -19.20
CA ILE A 4 14.79 28.05 -18.85
C ILE A 4 14.11 27.41 -17.62
N PHE A 5 13.16 26.50 -17.92
CA PHE A 5 12.69 25.43 -17.02
C PHE A 5 13.84 24.45 -16.80
N ILE A 6 14.29 24.28 -15.56
CA ILE A 6 15.20 23.20 -15.19
C ILE A 6 14.35 21.99 -14.84
N ILE A 7 14.31 21.03 -15.76
CA ILE A 7 13.80 19.68 -15.52
C ILE A 7 14.89 18.95 -14.71
N LEU A 8 14.60 18.63 -13.45
CA LEU A 8 15.45 17.78 -12.62
C LEU A 8 15.19 16.32 -12.99
N LEU A 9 16.15 15.75 -13.74
CA LEU A 9 16.22 14.33 -14.02
C LEU A 9 16.76 13.61 -12.78
N PHE A 10 15.92 12.86 -12.06
CA PHE A 10 16.39 11.91 -11.06
C PHE A 10 16.99 10.69 -11.76
N LEU A 11 18.32 10.65 -11.83
CA LEU A 11 19.05 9.42 -12.12
C LEU A 11 19.13 8.58 -10.84
N PHE A 12 18.30 7.54 -10.77
CA PHE A 12 18.50 6.44 -9.83
C PHE A 12 19.79 5.70 -10.18
N ILE A 13 20.85 5.95 -9.41
CA ILE A 13 22.02 5.08 -9.36
C ILE A 13 21.63 3.89 -8.46
N SER A 14 21.00 2.89 -9.07
CA SER A 14 20.91 1.55 -8.51
C SER A 14 22.22 0.80 -8.81
N CYS A 15 22.83 0.23 -7.77
CA CYS A 15 24.03 -0.59 -7.85
C CYS A 15 23.80 -1.81 -8.75
N ASN A 16 24.28 -1.76 -9.99
CA ASN A 16 24.27 -2.89 -10.90
C ASN A 16 25.57 -3.69 -10.78
N GLY A 17 25.49 -4.85 -10.13
CA GLY A 17 26.48 -5.92 -10.22
C GLY A 17 26.13 -6.83 -11.40
N GLN A 18 26.68 -6.52 -12.57
CA GLN A 18 26.46 -7.23 -13.83
C GLN A 18 27.28 -8.54 -13.88
N LYS A 19 26.61 -9.69 -14.05
CA LYS A 19 27.19 -10.89 -14.70
C LYS A 19 26.16 -11.54 -15.62
N ASN A 20 26.52 -11.57 -16.90
CA ASN A 20 25.82 -12.26 -17.98
C ASN A 20 25.98 -13.78 -17.85
N ASN A 21 24.92 -14.55 -18.13
CA ASN A 21 24.90 -15.53 -19.25
C ASN A 21 23.62 -16.40 -19.27
N THR A 22 22.97 -16.35 -20.43
CA THR A 22 22.31 -17.41 -21.23
C THR A 22 21.41 -18.49 -20.59
N ASP A 23 20.17 -18.51 -21.11
CA ASP A 23 19.34 -19.64 -21.52
C ASP A 23 19.34 -20.91 -20.66
N THR A 24 18.18 -21.20 -20.04
CA THR A 24 17.43 -22.45 -20.26
C THR A 24 16.03 -22.31 -19.66
N ILE A 25 15.01 -22.32 -20.53
CA ILE A 25 13.62 -22.61 -20.17
C ILE A 25 13.57 -24.04 -19.64
N LYS A 26 13.27 -24.22 -18.35
CA LYS A 26 12.82 -25.50 -17.80
C LYS A 26 11.70 -25.27 -16.79
N ASN A 27 10.51 -25.65 -17.26
CA ASN A 27 9.29 -25.96 -16.54
C ASN A 27 9.51 -26.21 -15.04
N SER A 28 9.09 -25.26 -14.21
CA SER A 28 8.74 -25.55 -12.81
C SER A 28 7.28 -25.98 -12.79
N GLU A 29 7.06 -27.25 -12.47
CA GLU A 29 5.75 -27.84 -12.25
C GLU A 29 4.94 -26.99 -11.27
N GLU A 30 3.91 -26.35 -11.83
CA GLU A 30 2.88 -25.63 -11.11
C GLU A 30 2.15 -26.64 -10.23
N LYS A 31 2.25 -26.46 -8.92
CA LYS A 31 1.57 -27.28 -7.92
C LYS A 31 0.08 -26.94 -8.00
N GLN A 32 -0.63 -27.53 -8.96
CA GLN A 32 -2.08 -27.37 -9.13
C GLN A 32 -2.79 -27.97 -7.91
N SER A 33 -3.17 -27.10 -6.99
CA SER A 33 -4.22 -27.38 -6.01
C SER A 33 -5.55 -27.56 -6.76
N PRO A 34 -6.48 -28.42 -6.32
CA PRO A 34 -7.71 -28.69 -7.06
C PRO A 34 -8.55 -27.42 -7.12
N THR A 35 -8.61 -26.77 -8.28
CA THR A 35 -9.41 -25.57 -8.47
C THR A 35 -10.88 -25.99 -8.53
N THR A 36 -11.65 -25.63 -7.51
CA THR A 36 -13.10 -25.79 -7.52
C THR A 36 -13.71 -24.96 -8.66
N ILE A 37 -14.91 -25.33 -9.13
CA ILE A 37 -15.66 -24.59 -10.17
C ILE A 37 -15.79 -23.09 -9.80
N ASP A 38 -15.92 -22.80 -8.50
CA ASP A 38 -15.99 -21.45 -7.97
C ASP A 38 -14.66 -20.68 -8.11
N GLY A 39 -13.52 -21.34 -7.88
CA GLY A 39 -12.19 -20.77 -8.08
C GLY A 39 -11.88 -20.45 -9.54
N GLN A 40 -12.30 -21.30 -10.49
CA GLN A 40 -12.13 -21.02 -11.93
C GLN A 40 -12.95 -19.80 -12.37
N ASN A 41 -14.20 -19.69 -11.91
CA ASN A 41 -15.06 -18.55 -12.22
C ASN A 41 -14.50 -17.23 -11.65
N ARG A 42 -13.92 -17.27 -10.45
CA ARG A 42 -13.25 -16.10 -9.86
C ARG A 42 -12.03 -15.66 -10.68
N LEU A 43 -11.14 -16.59 -11.03
CA LEU A 43 -9.94 -16.28 -11.82
C LEU A 43 -10.29 -15.64 -13.17
N GLU A 44 -11.33 -16.14 -13.85
CA GLU A 44 -11.81 -15.54 -15.11
C GLU A 44 -12.25 -14.07 -14.93
N LYS A 45 -12.95 -13.76 -13.82
CA LYS A 45 -13.34 -12.38 -13.50
C LYS A 45 -12.14 -11.50 -13.19
N GLU A 46 -11.16 -12.01 -12.45
CA GLU A 46 -9.93 -11.28 -12.11
C GLU A 46 -9.10 -10.96 -13.36
N LEU A 47 -8.91 -11.94 -14.25
CA LEU A 47 -8.27 -11.74 -15.56
C LEU A 47 -9.02 -10.72 -16.42
N HIS A 48 -10.36 -10.79 -16.44
CA HIS A 48 -11.18 -9.82 -17.16
C HIS A 48 -11.00 -8.40 -16.61
N TYR A 49 -10.99 -8.26 -15.28
CA TYR A 49 -10.74 -7.00 -14.60
C TYR A 49 -9.37 -6.41 -14.97
N ILE A 50 -8.30 -7.20 -14.83
CA ILE A 50 -6.91 -6.81 -15.14
C ILE A 50 -6.81 -6.32 -16.60
N LYS A 51 -7.38 -7.08 -17.54
CA LYS A 51 -7.40 -6.73 -18.96
C LYS A 51 -8.11 -5.40 -19.21
N GLN A 52 -9.29 -5.21 -18.63
CA GLN A 52 -10.07 -3.98 -18.83
C GLN A 52 -9.37 -2.76 -18.20
N ARG A 53 -8.84 -2.91 -16.99
CA ARG A 53 -8.06 -1.86 -16.32
C ARG A 53 -6.87 -1.44 -17.18
N ASN A 54 -6.05 -2.39 -17.62
CA ASN A 54 -4.85 -2.09 -18.40
C ASN A 54 -5.22 -1.40 -19.73
N SER A 55 -6.30 -1.86 -20.39
CA SER A 55 -6.82 -1.20 -21.60
C SER A 55 -7.28 0.25 -21.34
N ASN A 56 -7.92 0.51 -20.20
CA ASN A 56 -8.36 1.86 -19.83
C ASN A 56 -7.15 2.77 -19.54
N VAL A 57 -6.18 2.27 -18.77
CA VAL A 57 -4.92 2.98 -18.49
C VAL A 57 -4.21 3.37 -19.78
N ASP A 58 -4.06 2.43 -20.71
CA ASP A 58 -3.42 2.69 -22.00
C ASP A 58 -4.18 3.70 -22.86
N TYR A 59 -5.51 3.69 -22.81
CA TYR A 59 -6.35 4.66 -23.53
C TYR A 59 -6.22 6.08 -22.96
N PHE A 60 -6.21 6.23 -21.62
CA PHE A 60 -6.26 7.53 -20.96
C PHE A 60 -4.90 8.19 -20.73
N LYS A 61 -3.79 7.44 -20.64
CA LYS A 61 -2.46 7.97 -20.25
C LYS A 61 -1.95 9.21 -20.99
N ASN A 62 -2.38 9.41 -22.24
CA ASN A 62 -1.95 10.51 -23.10
C ASN A 62 -3.13 11.43 -23.53
N LYS A 63 -4.29 11.33 -22.87
CA LYS A 63 -5.46 12.15 -23.20
C LYS A 63 -5.39 13.48 -22.45
N GLU A 64 -5.63 14.57 -23.17
CA GLU A 64 -5.90 15.86 -22.54
C GLU A 64 -7.25 15.79 -21.81
N ILE A 65 -7.26 16.15 -20.53
CA ILE A 65 -8.44 16.11 -19.69
C ILE A 65 -9.36 17.28 -20.06
N ASN A 66 -10.53 16.93 -20.56
CA ASN A 66 -11.67 17.83 -20.78
C ASN A 66 -12.95 17.13 -20.31
N ASP A 67 -14.09 17.83 -20.29
CA ASP A 67 -15.35 17.29 -19.76
C ASP A 67 -15.72 15.93 -20.36
N LYS A 68 -15.55 15.75 -21.67
CA LYS A 68 -15.84 14.49 -22.35
C LYS A 68 -14.93 13.36 -21.87
N ILE A 69 -13.62 13.62 -21.78
CA ILE A 69 -12.64 12.63 -21.31
C ILE A 69 -12.89 12.31 -19.83
N GLY A 70 -13.18 13.32 -19.00
CA GLY A 70 -13.52 13.15 -17.59
C GLY A 70 -14.75 12.27 -17.38
N HIS A 71 -15.82 12.46 -18.18
CA HIS A 71 -16.97 11.56 -18.15
C HIS A 71 -16.62 10.12 -18.53
N GLN A 72 -15.84 9.92 -19.59
CA GLN A 72 -15.40 8.58 -20.00
C GLN A 72 -14.52 7.90 -18.93
N MET A 73 -13.68 8.66 -18.25
CA MET A 73 -12.86 8.16 -17.13
C MET A 73 -13.76 7.71 -15.99
N ASN A 74 -14.73 8.54 -15.58
CA ASN A 74 -15.67 8.20 -14.52
C ASN A 74 -16.50 6.95 -14.85
N ASP A 75 -17.02 6.83 -16.07
CA ASP A 75 -17.75 5.64 -16.51
C ASP A 75 -16.85 4.38 -16.46
N SER A 76 -15.59 4.53 -16.83
CA SER A 76 -14.59 3.45 -16.78
C SER A 76 -14.27 3.02 -15.35
N ILE A 77 -14.14 3.97 -14.43
CA ILE A 77 -13.96 3.74 -12.99
C ILE A 77 -15.15 2.96 -12.43
N LEU A 78 -16.38 3.40 -12.72
CA LEU A 78 -17.61 2.73 -12.25
C LEU A 78 -17.73 1.30 -12.81
N ALA A 79 -17.33 1.08 -14.06
CA ALA A 79 -17.31 -0.25 -14.66
C ALA A 79 -16.31 -1.18 -13.95
N LEU A 80 -15.10 -0.69 -13.67
CA LEU A 80 -14.08 -1.44 -12.93
C LEU A 80 -14.52 -1.71 -11.48
N GLU A 81 -15.15 -0.75 -10.81
CA GLU A 81 -15.69 -0.92 -9.46
C GLU A 81 -16.74 -2.03 -9.42
N LYS A 82 -17.64 -2.08 -10.41
CA LYS A 82 -18.64 -3.15 -10.51
C LYS A 82 -18.01 -4.54 -10.67
N LEU A 83 -16.91 -4.63 -11.43
CA LEU A 83 -16.15 -5.88 -11.57
C LEU A 83 -15.51 -6.30 -10.24
N LEU A 84 -14.84 -5.36 -9.54
CA LEU A 84 -14.28 -5.65 -8.21
C LEU A 84 -15.34 -6.07 -7.20
N LYS A 85 -16.51 -5.41 -7.19
CA LYS A 85 -17.64 -5.79 -6.31
C LYS A 85 -18.11 -7.23 -6.54
N ASN A 86 -18.01 -7.72 -7.78
CA ASN A 86 -18.33 -9.10 -8.12
C ASN A 86 -17.23 -10.07 -7.66
N ILE A 87 -15.96 -9.73 -7.90
CA ILE A 87 -14.78 -10.53 -7.49
C ILE A 87 -14.74 -10.67 -5.97
N LEU A 88 -14.95 -9.57 -5.24
CA LEU A 88 -14.84 -9.47 -3.79
C LEU A 88 -16.17 -9.73 -3.07
N SER A 89 -17.09 -10.46 -3.70
CA SER A 89 -18.44 -10.72 -3.17
C SER A 89 -18.45 -11.44 -1.82
N THR A 90 -17.41 -12.23 -1.52
CA THR A 90 -17.23 -13.00 -0.28
C THR A 90 -16.35 -12.31 0.78
N THR A 91 -16.13 -11.00 0.63
CA THR A 91 -15.31 -10.22 1.58
C THR A 91 -15.83 -10.22 3.02
N ARG A 92 -14.92 -10.17 3.99
CA ARG A 92 -15.21 -10.03 5.42
C ARG A 92 -15.55 -8.59 5.85
N ILE A 93 -15.28 -7.58 5.02
CA ILE A 93 -15.61 -6.19 5.35
C ILE A 93 -17.11 -5.95 5.16
N PRO A 94 -17.85 -5.57 6.21
CA PRO A 94 -19.29 -5.32 6.11
C PRO A 94 -19.62 -4.24 5.07
N ASN A 95 -20.60 -4.50 4.21
CA ASN A 95 -21.09 -3.60 3.17
C ASN A 95 -20.06 -3.15 2.12
N LEU A 96 -18.87 -3.75 2.05
CA LEU A 96 -17.85 -3.38 1.06
C LEU A 96 -18.37 -3.51 -0.38
N THR A 97 -19.10 -4.58 -0.68
CA THR A 97 -19.64 -4.83 -2.02
C THR A 97 -20.79 -3.88 -2.38
N LYS A 98 -21.43 -3.26 -1.38
CA LYS A 98 -22.54 -2.31 -1.57
C LYS A 98 -22.04 -0.87 -1.65
N ASN A 99 -21.21 -0.47 -0.69
CA ASN A 99 -20.81 0.92 -0.47
C ASN A 99 -19.34 1.18 -0.83
N GLY A 100 -18.55 0.13 -1.01
CA GLY A 100 -17.13 0.28 -1.31
C GLY A 100 -16.93 0.98 -2.63
N GLN A 101 -15.90 1.82 -2.65
CA GLN A 101 -15.47 2.55 -3.82
C GLN A 101 -14.14 1.99 -4.29
N ILE A 102 -13.89 2.07 -5.59
CA ILE A 102 -12.59 1.69 -6.10
C ILE A 102 -11.54 2.74 -5.71
N ASN A 103 -10.37 2.29 -5.24
CA ASN A 103 -9.29 3.16 -4.79
C ASN A 103 -8.44 3.75 -5.95
N LEU A 104 -8.89 3.58 -7.21
CA LEU A 104 -8.11 4.01 -8.36
C LEU A 104 -8.20 5.53 -8.56
N GLN A 105 -7.08 6.21 -8.31
CA GLN A 105 -6.75 7.49 -8.97
C GLN A 105 -6.02 7.28 -10.31
N THR A 106 -5.89 6.03 -10.75
CA THR A 106 -4.96 5.52 -11.79
C THR A 106 -5.10 6.14 -13.17
N PHE A 107 -6.21 6.81 -13.50
CA PHE A 107 -6.34 7.49 -14.79
C PHE A 107 -5.76 8.90 -14.79
N TYR A 108 -5.36 9.43 -13.63
CA TYR A 108 -4.75 10.75 -13.49
C TYR A 108 -3.25 10.61 -13.18
N PRO A 109 -2.37 10.73 -14.20
CA PRO A 109 -0.91 10.73 -14.02
C PRO A 109 -0.42 11.60 -12.86
N GLU A 110 -1.08 12.73 -12.65
CA GLU A 110 -0.68 13.76 -11.70
C GLU A 110 -1.21 13.53 -10.27
N MET A 111 -2.16 12.61 -10.06
CA MET A 111 -2.81 12.42 -8.76
C MET A 111 -2.45 11.10 -8.06
N GLY A 112 -1.85 10.13 -8.77
CA GLY A 112 -1.47 8.86 -8.13
C GLY A 112 -1.43 7.68 -9.08
N PHE A 113 -0.88 7.87 -10.28
CA PHE A 113 -0.67 6.75 -11.20
C PHE A 113 0.19 5.66 -10.55
N GLY A 114 -0.40 4.48 -10.35
CA GLY A 114 0.26 3.38 -9.65
C GLY A 114 -0.18 3.18 -8.19
N MET A 115 -1.36 3.65 -7.79
CA MET A 115 -1.98 3.14 -6.57
C MET A 115 -2.42 1.68 -6.73
N LEU A 116 -2.37 0.91 -5.65
CA LEU A 116 -2.86 -0.46 -5.59
C LEU A 116 -4.39 -0.45 -5.70
N ASP A 117 -4.89 -1.22 -6.66
CA ASP A 117 -6.31 -1.34 -6.90
C ASP A 117 -7.03 -2.09 -5.77
N GLY A 118 -8.27 -1.72 -5.48
CA GLY A 118 -9.06 -2.42 -4.48
C GLY A 118 -10.38 -1.71 -4.23
N LEU A 119 -11.25 -2.36 -3.46
CA LEU A 119 -12.40 -1.68 -2.88
C LEU A 119 -12.02 -1.16 -1.51
N TRP A 120 -12.29 0.11 -1.27
CA TRP A 120 -12.12 0.72 0.04
C TRP A 120 -13.45 1.22 0.61
N VAL A 121 -13.53 1.24 1.94
CA VAL A 121 -14.57 1.93 2.71
C VAL A 121 -13.91 2.69 3.84
N GLU A 122 -14.50 3.83 4.18
CA GLU A 122 -14.14 4.60 5.36
C GLU A 122 -15.15 4.36 6.48
N LYS A 123 -14.64 4.19 7.69
CA LYS A 123 -15.45 4.18 8.90
C LYS A 123 -14.73 4.97 9.97
N GLU A 124 -15.30 6.12 10.33
CA GLU A 124 -14.67 7.05 11.28
C GLU A 124 -13.25 7.39 10.78
N GLU A 125 -12.22 7.19 11.60
CA GLU A 125 -10.81 7.47 11.26
C GLU A 125 -10.09 6.25 10.65
N THR A 126 -10.84 5.24 10.21
CA THR A 126 -10.28 3.99 9.69
C THR A 126 -10.67 3.79 8.24
N MET A 127 -9.66 3.66 7.38
CA MET A 127 -9.82 3.23 6.00
C MET A 127 -9.54 1.74 5.90
N LEU A 128 -10.45 0.99 5.27
CA LEU A 128 -10.32 -0.44 5.03
C LEU A 128 -10.32 -0.68 3.53
N LEU A 129 -9.27 -1.31 3.02
CA LEU A 129 -9.14 -1.72 1.62
C LEU A 129 -9.12 -3.24 1.53
N CYS A 130 -9.80 -3.80 0.54
CA CYS A 130 -9.75 -5.21 0.17
C CYS A 130 -9.41 -5.37 -1.30
N ILE A 131 -8.57 -6.35 -1.57
CA ILE A 131 -8.15 -6.78 -2.91
C ILE A 131 -8.07 -8.30 -2.92
N SER A 132 -8.19 -8.93 -4.10
CA SER A 132 -7.88 -10.35 -4.21
C SER A 132 -6.37 -10.59 -4.22
N ASP A 133 -5.97 -11.77 -3.78
CA ASP A 133 -4.60 -12.26 -3.92
C ASP A 133 -4.09 -12.19 -5.36
N TYR A 134 -4.90 -12.61 -6.34
CA TYR A 134 -4.51 -12.62 -7.74
C TYR A 134 -4.23 -11.22 -8.29
N ILE A 135 -5.12 -10.25 -8.03
CA ILE A 135 -4.92 -8.85 -8.48
C ILE A 135 -3.75 -8.22 -7.72
N PHE A 136 -3.56 -8.56 -6.45
CA PHE A 136 -2.41 -8.08 -5.68
C PHE A 136 -1.09 -8.58 -6.28
N TYR A 137 -1.00 -9.86 -6.62
CA TYR A 137 0.23 -10.42 -7.20
C TYR A 137 0.48 -9.99 -8.65
N ASP A 138 -0.55 -9.62 -9.40
CA ASP A 138 -0.38 -8.93 -10.67
C ASP A 138 0.32 -7.56 -10.47
N PHE A 139 0.04 -6.89 -9.34
CA PHE A 139 0.66 -5.62 -8.97
C PHE A 139 2.05 -5.77 -8.32
N PHE A 140 2.22 -6.77 -7.45
CA PHE A 140 3.45 -7.07 -6.71
C PHE A 140 3.91 -8.52 -6.96
N PRO A 141 4.38 -8.84 -8.18
CA PRO A 141 4.70 -10.22 -8.58
C PRO A 141 5.86 -10.84 -7.79
N GLU A 142 6.73 -10.03 -7.21
CA GLU A 142 7.89 -10.47 -6.43
C GLU A 142 7.60 -10.65 -4.94
N TYR A 143 6.42 -10.24 -4.45
CA TYR A 143 6.09 -10.33 -3.03
C TYR A 143 5.52 -11.71 -2.66
N LYS A 144 5.96 -12.20 -1.51
CA LYS A 144 5.45 -13.44 -0.90
C LYS A 144 4.99 -13.10 0.50
N PHE A 145 3.69 -13.26 0.79
CA PHE A 145 3.11 -12.82 2.06
C PHE A 145 3.76 -13.49 3.28
N GLU A 146 4.34 -14.69 3.12
CA GLU A 146 4.92 -15.45 4.23
C GLU A 146 6.01 -14.67 4.98
N ASN A 147 6.74 -13.82 4.25
CA ASN A 147 7.99 -13.19 4.69
C ASN A 147 8.12 -11.75 4.18
N LEU A 148 7.13 -10.89 4.51
CA LEU A 148 7.23 -9.47 4.18
C LEU A 148 8.24 -8.76 5.10
N SER A 149 9.21 -8.10 4.48
CA SER A 149 10.13 -7.18 5.16
C SER A 149 9.48 -5.83 5.47
N PRO A 150 10.03 -5.03 6.40
CA PRO A 150 9.53 -3.69 6.69
C PRO A 150 9.40 -2.80 5.45
N SER A 151 10.40 -2.80 4.56
CA SER A 151 10.37 -2.01 3.33
C SER A 151 9.30 -2.48 2.35
N GLN A 152 9.00 -3.78 2.32
CA GLN A 152 7.89 -4.29 1.51
C GLN A 152 6.54 -3.84 2.06
N LEU A 153 6.37 -3.81 3.38
CA LEU A 153 5.16 -3.26 4.01
C LEU A 153 4.99 -1.77 3.68
N GLU A 154 6.06 -0.96 3.79
CA GLU A 154 6.04 0.44 3.37
C GLU A 154 5.59 0.60 1.92
N ASN A 155 6.15 -0.20 1.00
CA ASN A 155 5.79 -0.15 -0.41
C ASN A 155 4.31 -0.52 -0.64
N ILE A 156 3.81 -1.56 0.04
CA ILE A 156 2.41 -1.99 -0.05
C ILE A 156 1.48 -0.88 0.44
N PHE A 157 1.72 -0.35 1.64
CA PHE A 157 0.87 0.70 2.22
C PHE A 157 0.99 2.01 1.45
N SER A 158 2.16 2.33 0.89
CA SER A 158 2.34 3.50 0.03
C SER A 158 1.51 3.39 -1.25
N ALA A 159 1.57 2.24 -1.92
CA ALA A 159 0.72 2.00 -3.08
C ALA A 159 -0.77 2.06 -2.72
N ALA A 160 -1.15 1.59 -1.54
CA ALA A 160 -2.55 1.55 -1.13
C ALA A 160 -3.11 2.92 -0.67
N PHE A 161 -2.34 3.73 0.04
CA PHE A 161 -2.87 4.89 0.78
C PHE A 161 -2.14 6.21 0.50
N ALA A 162 -0.95 6.19 -0.08
CA ALA A 162 -0.08 7.35 -0.16
C ALA A 162 -0.22 8.17 -1.46
N ALA A 163 -1.39 8.76 -1.67
CA ALA A 163 -1.57 9.75 -2.74
C ALA A 163 -0.91 11.09 -2.33
N GLY A 164 0.32 11.31 -2.80
CA GLY A 164 1.03 12.59 -2.61
C GLY A 164 1.63 12.80 -1.22
N HIS A 165 1.98 11.74 -0.51
CA HIS A 165 2.78 11.78 0.72
C HIS A 165 3.68 10.53 0.82
N VAL A 166 4.59 10.51 1.80
CA VAL A 166 5.48 9.38 2.08
C VAL A 166 5.04 8.68 3.35
N ILE A 167 5.01 7.35 3.34
CA ILE A 167 4.81 6.51 4.53
C ILE A 167 6.18 5.99 4.97
N THR A 168 6.60 6.32 6.19
CA THR A 168 7.85 5.83 6.77
C THR A 168 7.57 4.92 7.96
N SER A 169 7.96 3.65 7.86
CA SER A 169 7.83 2.68 8.95
C SER A 169 8.81 3.00 10.06
N ILE A 170 8.29 3.23 11.26
CA ILE A 170 9.12 3.28 12.46
C ILE A 170 9.17 1.93 13.15
N HIS A 171 8.11 1.11 13.05
CA HIS A 171 8.10 -0.22 13.62
C HIS A 171 7.12 -1.09 12.85
N SER A 172 7.54 -2.28 12.48
CA SER A 172 6.68 -3.28 11.83
C SER A 172 6.96 -4.66 12.41
N TYR A 173 5.91 -5.48 12.50
CA TYR A 173 6.00 -6.79 13.12
C TYR A 173 4.96 -7.75 12.53
N LYS A 174 5.29 -9.04 12.56
CA LYS A 174 4.34 -10.10 12.26
C LYS A 174 3.43 -10.33 13.46
N ILE A 175 2.15 -10.61 13.21
CA ILE A 175 1.13 -10.84 14.22
C ILE A 175 0.78 -12.33 14.22
N ASP A 176 1.22 -13.04 15.26
CA ASP A 176 1.14 -14.50 15.35
C ASP A 176 -0.24 -15.02 15.85
N THR A 177 -1.20 -14.14 16.09
CA THR A 177 -2.43 -14.46 16.83
C THR A 177 -3.58 -15.00 15.98
N LEU A 178 -3.41 -15.11 14.66
CA LEU A 178 -4.47 -15.55 13.75
C LEU A 178 -4.18 -16.97 13.21
N GLU A 179 -4.86 -17.97 13.75
CA GLU A 179 -4.76 -19.35 13.24
C GLU A 179 -5.04 -19.37 11.72
N ASN A 180 -4.04 -19.80 10.95
CA ASN A 180 -4.03 -19.94 9.49
C ASN A 180 -3.97 -18.65 8.65
N ASN A 181 -3.94 -17.46 9.25
CA ASN A 181 -3.87 -16.20 8.49
C ASN A 181 -2.55 -15.46 8.76
N GLN A 182 -1.94 -14.90 7.72
CA GLN A 182 -0.75 -14.08 7.86
C GLN A 182 -1.17 -12.64 8.12
N ALA A 183 -0.68 -12.04 9.20
CA ALA A 183 -0.95 -10.65 9.52
C ALA A 183 0.31 -9.88 9.93
N TYR A 184 0.30 -8.60 9.62
CA TYR A 184 1.38 -7.67 9.89
C TYR A 184 0.80 -6.36 10.44
N GLY A 185 1.51 -5.80 11.42
CA GLY A 185 1.26 -4.46 11.93
C GLY A 185 2.39 -3.53 11.55
N MET A 186 2.08 -2.26 11.27
CA MET A 186 3.06 -1.22 11.06
C MET A 186 2.61 0.07 11.74
N ILE A 187 3.55 0.74 12.39
CA ILE A 187 3.40 2.07 12.98
C ILE A 187 4.28 2.99 12.15
N SER A 188 3.73 4.10 11.67
CA SER A 188 4.41 4.97 10.72
C SER A 188 4.37 6.43 11.11
N ILE A 189 5.24 7.17 10.41
CA ILE A 189 5.13 8.61 10.23
C ILE A 189 4.79 8.83 8.76
N ASP A 190 3.64 9.44 8.52
CA ASP A 190 3.19 9.84 7.20
C ASP A 190 3.32 11.35 7.04
N GLY A 191 3.85 11.81 5.91
CA GLY A 191 4.04 13.24 5.68
C GLY A 191 4.41 13.59 4.25
N GLN A 192 4.16 14.85 3.87
CA GLN A 192 4.63 15.41 2.60
C GLN A 192 6.06 15.94 2.71
N ASP A 193 6.48 16.27 3.93
CA ASP A 193 7.79 16.83 4.26
C ASP A 193 8.55 15.89 5.22
N ILE A 194 9.84 16.16 5.38
CA ILE A 194 10.69 15.56 6.42
C ILE A 194 10.73 16.45 7.66
N GLY A 195 10.82 15.86 8.85
CA GLY A 195 10.76 16.62 10.09
C GLY A 195 10.74 15.76 11.34
N PRO A 196 10.79 16.35 12.55
CA PRO A 196 10.79 15.62 13.81
C PRO A 196 9.36 15.17 14.18
N PHE A 197 8.68 14.54 13.23
CA PHE A 197 7.28 14.17 13.34
C PHE A 197 7.09 12.93 14.20
N LYS A 198 6.11 13.01 15.10
CA LYS A 198 5.69 11.86 15.89
C LYS A 198 4.94 10.86 14.98
N PRO A 199 4.98 9.55 15.29
CA PRO A 199 4.12 8.60 14.59
C PRO A 199 2.66 9.05 14.62
N ASN A 200 2.00 8.96 13.47
CA ASN A 200 0.68 9.56 13.25
C ASN A 200 -0.30 8.60 12.56
N THR A 201 0.15 7.45 12.07
CA THR A 201 -0.71 6.46 11.43
C THR A 201 -0.35 5.04 11.87
N LEU A 202 -1.39 4.21 11.97
CA LEU A 202 -1.30 2.78 12.19
C LEU A 202 -1.77 2.06 10.94
N TYR A 203 -1.07 0.99 10.60
CA TYR A 203 -1.39 0.14 9.49
C TYR A 203 -1.48 -1.32 9.91
N ALA A 204 -2.41 -2.03 9.27
CA ALA A 204 -2.52 -3.47 9.41
C ALA A 204 -2.71 -4.11 8.03
N LEU A 205 -2.10 -5.28 7.85
CA LEU A 205 -2.26 -6.14 6.69
C LEU A 205 -2.68 -7.53 7.18
N THR A 206 -3.66 -8.15 6.54
CA THR A 206 -3.97 -9.55 6.78
C THR A 206 -4.48 -10.26 5.53
N THR A 207 -4.19 -11.55 5.42
CA THR A 207 -4.71 -12.43 4.37
C THR A 207 -5.78 -13.34 4.96
N ILE A 208 -6.97 -13.37 4.38
CA ILE A 208 -8.02 -14.34 4.77
C ILE A 208 -8.58 -14.95 3.49
N GLU A 209 -8.53 -16.27 3.39
CA GLU A 209 -8.89 -17.01 2.18
C GLU A 209 -8.07 -16.47 0.99
N ASN A 210 -8.74 -15.98 -0.06
CA ASN A 210 -8.13 -15.42 -1.28
C ASN A 210 -8.16 -13.88 -1.31
N ASN A 211 -8.36 -13.24 -0.16
CA ASN A 211 -8.45 -11.79 -0.05
C ASN A 211 -7.36 -11.25 0.85
N ILE A 212 -6.85 -10.08 0.47
CA ILE A 212 -5.90 -9.30 1.24
C ILE A 212 -6.60 -8.05 1.72
N TYR A 213 -6.42 -7.76 2.99
CA TYR A 213 -7.02 -6.64 3.66
C TYR A 213 -5.92 -5.70 4.14
N LEU A 214 -6.05 -4.43 3.78
CA LEU A 214 -5.19 -3.36 4.25
C LEU A 214 -6.03 -2.39 5.06
N ILE A 215 -5.52 -1.97 6.21
CA ILE A 215 -6.21 -1.06 7.11
C ILE A 215 -5.27 0.10 7.41
N SER A 216 -5.76 1.32 7.30
CA SER A 216 -5.10 2.53 7.78
C SER A 216 -5.96 3.18 8.86
N LYS A 217 -5.33 3.66 9.92
CA LYS A 217 -6.00 4.41 11.01
C LYS A 217 -5.11 5.55 11.50
N SER A 218 -5.65 6.77 11.48
CA SER A 218 -4.96 7.94 12.04
C SER A 218 -4.85 7.84 13.57
N ILE A 219 -3.73 8.31 14.11
CA ILE A 219 -3.48 8.40 15.55
C ILE A 219 -3.92 9.79 16.02
N ASN A 220 -5.10 9.87 16.61
CA ASN A 220 -5.66 11.13 17.09
C ASN A 220 -5.23 11.52 18.52
N GLN A 221 -4.62 10.61 19.25
CA GLN A 221 -4.04 10.93 20.56
C GLN A 221 -2.67 11.59 20.42
N GLU A 222 -2.39 12.58 21.26
CA GLU A 222 -1.05 13.17 21.29
C GLU A 222 -0.03 12.16 21.84
N LEU A 223 0.97 11.81 21.03
CA LEU A 223 2.07 10.96 21.46
C LEU A 223 3.20 11.79 22.09
N LYS A 224 3.93 11.22 23.05
CA LYS A 224 5.19 11.83 23.49
C LYS A 224 6.26 11.53 22.45
N GLY A 225 7.02 12.54 22.08
CA GLY A 225 8.20 12.35 21.24
C GLY A 225 9.30 11.63 22.00
N LEU A 226 10.17 10.91 21.30
CA LEU A 226 11.36 10.35 21.90
C LEU A 226 12.44 11.44 21.94
N GLU A 227 12.66 12.05 23.11
CA GLU A 227 13.58 13.21 23.27
C GLU A 227 14.95 12.97 22.63
N LYS A 228 15.50 11.75 22.82
CA LYS A 228 16.77 11.32 22.23
C LYS A 228 16.79 11.39 20.71
N CYS A 229 15.67 11.05 20.07
CA CYS A 229 15.55 11.09 18.61
C CYS A 229 15.24 12.51 18.13
N THR A 230 14.39 13.26 18.83
CA THR A 230 14.15 14.68 18.53
C THR A 230 15.42 15.51 18.59
N ALA A 231 16.35 15.20 19.50
CA ALA A 231 17.63 15.89 19.59
C ALA A 231 18.50 15.79 18.32
N ILE A 232 18.30 14.76 17.50
CA ILE A 232 18.97 14.62 16.19
C ILE A 232 18.56 15.75 15.26
N TRP A 233 17.30 16.21 15.35
CA TRP A 233 16.75 17.26 14.50
C TRP A 233 17.11 18.67 14.96
N ASN A 234 17.26 18.88 16.27
CA ASN A 234 17.36 20.21 16.88
C ASN A 234 18.65 21.00 16.52
N ASN A 235 19.62 20.40 15.82
CA ASN A 235 20.90 21.03 15.47
C ASN A 235 21.26 20.90 13.97
N VAL A 236 20.26 20.70 13.12
CA VAL A 236 20.44 20.39 11.70
C VAL A 236 20.41 21.68 10.88
N ASP A 237 21.39 21.85 9.98
CA ASP A 237 21.33 22.85 8.92
C ASP A 237 20.64 22.23 7.68
N SER A 238 19.97 23.06 6.89
CA SER A 238 19.21 22.72 5.67
C SER A 238 19.94 21.76 4.72
N ALA A 239 21.26 21.88 4.57
CA ALA A 239 22.08 21.01 3.72
C ALA A 239 22.20 19.56 4.23
N SER A 240 21.75 19.27 5.45
CA SER A 240 21.89 17.99 6.14
C SER A 240 20.55 17.36 6.55
N GLU A 241 19.42 17.91 6.11
CA GLU A 241 18.08 17.46 6.50
C GLU A 241 17.80 15.99 6.10
N ASP A 242 18.21 15.56 4.92
CA ASP A 242 18.05 14.17 4.47
C ASP A 242 18.82 13.18 5.37
N GLU A 243 20.04 13.54 5.78
CA GLU A 243 20.85 12.71 6.67
C GLU A 243 20.26 12.70 8.09
N ALA A 244 19.82 13.87 8.56
CA ALA A 244 19.14 14.00 9.84
C ALA A 244 17.85 13.17 9.88
N TRP A 245 17.05 13.19 8.81
CA TRP A 245 15.83 12.38 8.69
C TRP A 245 16.14 10.89 8.76
N LYS A 246 17.13 10.41 7.99
CA LYS A 246 17.57 9.01 8.05
C LYS A 246 18.02 8.60 9.45
N ASN A 247 18.80 9.45 10.13
CA ASN A 247 19.26 9.21 11.49
C ASN A 247 18.12 9.25 12.51
N TYR A 248 17.16 10.16 12.33
CA TYR A 248 15.95 10.29 13.12
C TYR A 248 15.08 9.02 13.03
N CYS A 249 14.76 8.57 11.81
CA CYS A 249 13.99 7.35 11.58
C CYS A 249 14.69 6.12 12.17
N LYS A 250 16.01 6.02 11.99
CA LYS A 250 16.81 4.93 12.58
C LYS A 250 16.80 4.95 14.10
N CYS A 251 16.85 6.13 14.72
CA CYS A 251 16.70 6.28 16.16
C CYS A 251 15.32 5.82 16.62
N TYR A 252 14.25 6.30 15.96
CA TYR A 252 12.88 5.89 16.27
C TYR A 252 12.72 4.38 16.15
N HIS A 253 13.22 3.76 15.07
CA HIS A 253 13.15 2.33 14.87
C HIS A 253 13.77 1.52 16.02
N LYS A 254 14.91 2.00 16.53
CA LYS A 254 15.62 1.34 17.63
C LYS A 254 14.97 1.55 18.99
N GLU A 255 14.53 2.78 19.28
CA GLU A 255 14.15 3.19 20.63
C GLU A 255 12.64 3.02 20.87
N PHE A 256 11.81 3.05 19.82
CA PHE A 256 10.36 3.03 19.95
C PHE A 256 9.83 1.69 20.48
N GLU A 257 10.44 0.56 20.10
CA GLU A 257 9.99 -0.76 20.53
C GLU A 257 9.97 -0.93 22.06
N GLN A 258 10.90 -0.26 22.76
CA GLN A 258 11.02 -0.30 24.22
C GLN A 258 10.16 0.74 24.93
N HIS A 259 9.52 1.64 24.17
CA HIS A 259 8.74 2.73 24.72
C HIS A 259 7.35 2.28 25.19
N GLU A 260 6.85 2.86 26.28
CA GLU A 260 5.55 2.50 26.87
C GLU A 260 4.38 2.60 25.88
N GLN A 261 4.47 3.56 24.95
CA GLN A 261 3.44 3.82 23.95
C GLN A 261 3.38 2.75 22.84
N ALA A 262 4.46 2.00 22.61
CA ALA A 262 4.48 0.98 21.56
C ALA A 262 3.44 -0.12 21.84
N GLN A 263 3.36 -0.60 23.08
CA GLN A 263 2.38 -1.63 23.47
C GLN A 263 0.94 -1.15 23.34
N GLN A 264 0.69 0.13 23.60
CA GLN A 264 -0.64 0.71 23.40
C GLN A 264 -1.01 0.74 21.91
N LEU A 265 -0.10 1.19 21.04
CA LEU A 265 -0.35 1.23 19.59
C LEU A 265 -0.50 -0.17 18.98
N LYS A 266 0.29 -1.15 19.45
CA LYS A 266 0.13 -2.56 19.03
C LYS A 266 -1.27 -3.10 19.32
N ARG A 267 -1.83 -2.80 20.50
CA ARG A 267 -3.22 -3.15 20.85
C ARG A 267 -4.26 -2.46 19.97
N GLU A 268 -3.99 -1.24 19.50
CA GLU A 268 -4.88 -0.58 18.54
C GLU A 268 -4.85 -1.27 17.17
N ILE A 269 -3.68 -1.73 16.72
CA ILE A 269 -3.54 -2.56 15.51
C ILE A 269 -4.31 -3.88 15.65
N ASP A 270 -4.24 -4.54 16.81
CA ASP A 270 -5.02 -5.77 17.06
C ASP A 270 -6.53 -5.50 16.96
N LYS A 271 -7.01 -4.37 17.49
CA LYS A 271 -8.41 -3.94 17.35
C LYS A 271 -8.80 -3.68 15.89
N MET A 272 -7.89 -3.11 15.10
CA MET A 272 -8.12 -2.90 13.66
C MET A 272 -8.34 -4.24 12.95
N LEU A 273 -7.48 -5.23 13.21
CA LEU A 273 -7.63 -6.58 12.62
C LEU A 273 -8.93 -7.27 13.05
N ALA A 274 -9.39 -7.05 14.28
CA ALA A 274 -10.67 -7.58 14.76
C ALA A 274 -11.90 -7.04 14.01
N LEU A 275 -11.76 -6.03 13.15
CA LEU A 275 -12.82 -5.58 12.24
C LEU A 275 -13.05 -6.57 11.08
N ILE A 276 -12.08 -7.43 10.79
CA ILE A 276 -12.06 -8.30 9.60
C ILE A 276 -12.12 -9.79 9.97
N VAL A 277 -11.49 -10.17 11.07
CA VAL A 277 -11.29 -11.58 11.46
C VAL A 277 -12.55 -12.26 12.04
N LYS A 278 -13.65 -11.52 12.25
CA LYS A 278 -14.87 -12.06 12.90
C LYS A 278 -15.64 -13.08 12.07
#